data_AF-A0A8K0STB9-F1
#
_entry.id   AF-A0A8K0STB9-F1
#
_cell.length_a   1.000
_cell.length_b   1.000
_cell.length_c   1.000
_cell.angle_alpha   90.00
_cell.angle_beta   90.00
_cell.angle_gamma   90.00
#
_symmetry.space_group_name_H-M   'P 1'
#
loop_
_entity.id
_entity.type
_entity.pdbx_description
1 polymer ?
#
loop_
_entity_poly.entity_id
_entity_poly.type
_entity_poly.pdbx_seq_one_letter_code
_entity_poly.pdbx_strand_id
1 'polypeptide(L)'
;MNLSRQPYFVSQASTGNATEKGPLARRLEEATEEALLTGGRAGQRAVEEAGFSDEIKEKLLDKIADAKFRKDFSHAFAQAGLPESAGEGTRLMANTAPWTGEEQTQDTVLRMLDDAKKPLKPELRGKFELPPVDTRIKRQPYVSPGQRAATARDRASTYSGMGMKEKKGLSDEEREAMRKEFRERFQPAARALPNTLSGLTALANERIEDAIARGQFKNIPRGKGVERDPRADNPFVDTTEYIMNKMIKRQDMVPPWIEKQQELTKAAFVFRARLRNDWKRHAARMIAATGGSLEDQMNRAERYAAAERVHNPRLRSSDQISVPANATDDVVMVRIRQKAPDVSKEAEAPGSASESQEAEAAAPLGQPFRDPEWERTEMAYMKLSVDNLNTIARSYNLMAPDLAKKPYFSLERELNACFADVAPLVANEIKERATTPRSTGLGGPAPERPAGGGILERFGAKDNVRIHVEAQEKAYGLKEWWRDLWK
;
A
#
# COMPACT_ATOMS: atom_id res chain seq x y z
N MET A 1 11.96 -11.40 30.01
CA MET A 1 12.24 -11.25 31.45
C MET A 1 11.91 -9.82 31.84
N ASN A 2 10.83 -9.63 32.59
CA ASN A 2 10.33 -8.31 33.01
C ASN A 2 11.25 -7.73 34.08
N LEU A 3 12.04 -6.71 33.73
CA LEU A 3 12.75 -5.88 34.70
C LEU A 3 11.87 -4.68 35.01
N SER A 4 11.33 -4.71 36.22
CA SER A 4 10.61 -3.62 36.88
C SER A 4 11.39 -2.31 36.83
N ARG A 5 10.78 -1.26 36.28
CA ARG A 5 11.22 0.14 36.44
C ARG A 5 11.25 0.48 37.93
N GLN A 6 12.46 0.58 38.49
CA GLN A 6 12.70 1.23 39.77
C GLN A 6 12.66 2.75 39.55
N PRO A 7 11.85 3.52 40.29
CA PRO A 7 11.87 4.97 40.21
C PRO A 7 13.17 5.51 40.77
N TYR A 8 13.69 6.54 40.12
CA TYR A 8 14.79 7.37 40.60
C TYR A 8 14.60 7.73 42.08
N PHE A 9 15.60 7.41 42.90
CA PHE A 9 15.75 7.98 44.23
C PHE A 9 16.00 9.48 44.08
N VAL A 10 14.91 10.25 44.07
CA VAL A 10 14.97 11.67 44.40
C VAL A 10 15.40 11.70 45.86
N SER A 11 16.65 12.10 46.13
CA SER A 11 17.03 12.46 47.48
C SER A 11 16.12 13.60 47.90
N GLN A 12 15.12 13.31 48.73
CA GLN A 12 14.42 14.33 49.47
C GLN A 12 15.49 14.99 50.34
N ALA A 13 16.00 16.13 49.89
CA ALA A 13 16.80 17.00 50.70
C ALA A 13 15.93 17.35 51.92
N SER A 14 16.31 16.81 53.08
CA SER A 14 15.82 17.32 54.35
C SER A 14 16.25 18.78 54.40
N THR A 15 15.32 19.69 54.15
CA THR A 15 15.45 21.10 54.52
C THR A 15 15.34 21.18 56.05
N GLY A 16 16.34 20.63 56.74
CA GLY A 16 16.65 21.06 58.09
C GLY A 16 17.25 22.46 57.96
N ASN A 17 16.71 23.42 58.71
CA ASN A 17 17.17 24.82 58.72
C ASN A 17 18.70 24.87 58.89
N ALA A 18 19.43 24.97 57.77
CA ALA A 18 20.83 25.29 57.78
C ALA A 18 20.91 26.77 58.17
N THR A 19 21.39 27.06 59.38
CA THR A 19 21.83 28.40 59.76
C THR A 19 22.69 28.93 58.61
N GLU A 20 22.24 29.98 57.94
CA GLU A 20 22.95 30.56 56.81
C GLU A 20 24.33 30.98 57.29
N LYS A 21 25.36 30.20 56.91
CA LYS A 21 26.74 30.51 57.24
C LYS A 21 27.06 31.88 56.69
N GLY A 22 27.59 32.77 57.53
CA GLY A 22 27.97 34.12 57.12
C GLY A 22 28.95 34.09 55.93
N PRO A 23 28.98 35.13 55.08
CA PRO A 23 29.82 35.15 53.87
C PRO A 23 31.32 34.93 54.14
N LEU A 24 31.80 35.33 55.31
CA LEU A 24 33.17 35.07 55.75
C LEU A 24 33.40 33.59 56.09
N ALA A 25 32.42 32.93 56.74
CA ALA A 25 32.48 31.50 57.00
C ALA A 25 32.44 30.68 55.71
N ARG A 26 31.62 31.08 54.72
CA ARG A 26 31.62 30.45 53.39
C ARG A 26 32.95 30.60 52.67
N ARG A 27 33.56 31.79 52.68
CA ARG A 27 34.90 31.99 52.08
C ARG A 27 36.00 31.23 52.81
N LEU A 28 35.92 31.10 54.13
CA LEU A 28 36.87 30.28 54.88
C LEU A 28 36.68 28.79 54.55
N GLU A 29 35.43 28.32 54.43
CA GLU A 29 35.13 26.97 53.98
C GLU A 29 35.65 26.71 52.57
N GLU A 30 35.37 27.60 51.62
CA GLU A 30 35.89 27.54 50.24
C GLU A 30 37.43 27.54 50.23
N ALA A 31 38.08 28.44 50.97
CA ALA A 31 39.54 28.48 51.06
C ALA A 31 40.14 27.21 51.68
N THR A 32 39.45 26.59 52.66
CA THR A 32 39.86 25.31 53.23
C THR A 32 39.60 24.13 52.28
N GLU A 33 38.51 24.15 51.52
CA GLU A 33 38.21 23.17 50.48
C GLU A 33 39.28 23.24 49.36
N GLU A 34 39.65 24.44 48.93
CA GLU A 34 40.73 24.65 47.96
C GLU A 34 42.09 24.17 48.49
N ALA A 35 42.43 24.48 49.75
CA ALA A 35 43.66 24.01 50.39
C ALA A 35 43.70 22.48 50.54
N LEU A 36 42.55 21.83 50.77
CA LEU A 36 42.44 20.37 50.80
C LEU A 36 42.57 19.74 49.41
N LEU A 37 42.00 20.36 48.38
CA LEU A 37 42.08 19.90 46.99
C LEU A 37 43.48 20.06 46.40
N THR A 38 44.20 21.13 46.73
CA THR A 38 45.56 21.41 46.23
C THR A 38 46.69 20.92 47.13
N GLY A 39 46.49 20.83 48.45
CA GLY A 39 47.52 20.54 49.44
C GLY A 39 47.81 19.05 49.73
N GLY A 40 47.15 18.12 49.05
CA GLY A 40 47.38 16.68 49.19
C GLY A 40 47.25 16.17 50.64
N ARG A 41 48.09 15.21 51.06
CA ARG A 41 48.04 14.61 52.42
C ARG A 41 48.41 15.61 53.53
N ALA A 42 49.16 16.67 53.23
CA ALA A 42 49.51 17.68 54.21
C ALA A 42 48.32 18.60 54.54
N GLY A 43 47.51 18.96 53.53
CA GLY A 43 46.26 19.69 53.73
C GLY A 43 45.25 18.89 54.56
N GLN A 44 45.15 17.57 54.32
CA GLN A 44 44.26 16.69 55.12
C GLN A 44 44.64 16.67 56.60
N ARG A 45 45.93 16.55 56.92
CA ARG A 45 46.42 16.59 58.30
C ARG A 45 46.19 17.95 58.97
N ALA A 46 46.40 19.04 58.24
CA ALA A 46 46.15 20.38 58.77
C ALA A 46 44.67 20.61 59.14
N VAL A 47 43.74 19.97 58.42
CA VAL A 47 42.30 20.04 58.74
C VAL A 47 41.89 19.05 59.84
N GLU A 48 42.58 17.91 59.96
CA GLU A 48 42.43 16.98 61.09
C GLU A 48 42.90 17.62 62.41
N GLU A 49 44.04 18.33 62.35
CA GLU A 49 44.64 19.08 63.47
C GLU A 49 43.90 20.38 63.78
N ALA A 50 43.19 20.96 62.80
CA ALA A 50 42.29 22.07 63.05
C ALA A 50 41.09 21.61 63.89
N GLY A 51 40.77 22.39 64.94
CA GLY A 51 39.69 22.12 65.90
C GLY A 51 38.28 22.31 65.34
N PHE A 52 38.00 21.87 64.10
CA PHE A 52 36.64 21.83 63.55
C PHE A 52 35.77 20.84 64.33
N SER A 53 34.45 21.08 64.35
CA SER A 53 33.49 20.11 64.90
C SER A 53 33.50 18.82 64.09
N ASP A 54 33.30 17.69 64.76
CA ASP A 54 33.35 16.35 64.14
C ASP A 54 32.33 16.22 63.01
N GLU A 55 31.14 16.82 63.13
CA GLU A 55 30.12 16.85 62.08
C GLU A 55 30.57 17.56 60.78
N ILE A 56 31.41 18.58 60.89
CA ILE A 56 31.93 19.30 59.72
C ILE A 56 33.07 18.52 59.09
N LYS A 57 33.91 17.86 59.92
CA LYS A 57 34.97 16.96 59.45
C LYS A 57 34.41 15.80 58.63
N GLU A 58 33.37 15.14 59.13
CA GLU A 58 32.69 14.06 58.40
C GLU A 58 32.12 14.56 57.07
N LYS A 59 31.41 15.70 57.06
CA LYS A 59 30.88 16.30 55.82
C LYS A 59 31.97 16.65 54.80
N LEU A 60 33.13 17.14 55.25
CA LEU A 60 34.26 17.44 54.36
C LEU A 60 34.89 16.17 53.81
N LEU A 61 35.04 15.13 54.62
CA LEU A 61 35.55 13.82 54.19
C LEU A 61 34.60 13.14 53.20
N ASP A 62 33.28 13.20 53.43
CA ASP A 62 32.25 12.69 52.53
C ASP A 62 32.28 13.43 51.20
N LYS A 63 32.35 14.77 51.21
CA LYS A 63 32.53 15.56 49.98
C LYS A 63 33.81 15.20 49.23
N ILE A 64 34.90 14.92 49.93
CA ILE A 64 36.16 14.47 49.31
C ILE A 64 35.98 13.07 48.69
N ALA A 65 35.31 12.16 49.39
CA ALA A 65 35.00 10.84 48.88
C ALA A 65 34.11 10.92 47.63
N ASP A 66 33.08 11.78 47.65
CA ASP A 66 32.20 12.06 46.51
C ASP A 66 32.96 12.69 45.33
N ALA A 67 33.86 13.64 45.58
CA ALA A 67 34.66 14.27 44.54
C ALA A 67 35.65 13.27 43.92
N LYS A 68 36.29 12.43 44.73
CA LYS A 68 37.14 11.32 44.25
C LYS A 68 36.32 10.31 43.46
N PHE A 69 35.16 9.90 43.95
CA PHE A 69 34.24 9.01 43.25
C PHE A 69 33.80 9.58 41.90
N ARG A 70 33.42 10.87 41.85
CA ARG A 70 33.08 11.54 40.58
C ARG A 70 34.24 11.64 39.61
N LYS A 71 35.48 11.77 40.11
CA LYS A 71 36.68 11.79 39.29
C LYS A 71 36.98 10.41 38.72
N ASP A 72 36.90 9.37 39.55
CA ASP A 72 37.18 7.99 39.16
C ASP A 72 36.11 7.44 38.21
N PHE A 73 34.84 7.85 38.40
CA PHE A 73 33.69 7.43 37.58
C PHE A 73 33.15 8.52 36.65
N SER A 74 33.98 9.48 36.22
CA SER A 74 33.55 10.64 35.43
C SER A 74 32.80 10.26 34.15
N HIS A 75 33.20 9.15 33.53
CA HIS A 75 32.59 8.59 32.32
C HIS A 75 31.15 8.09 32.56
N ALA A 76 30.92 7.33 33.63
CA ALA A 76 29.59 6.83 33.97
C ALA A 76 28.61 7.96 34.28
N PHE A 77 29.09 9.04 34.92
CA PHE A 77 28.30 10.24 35.16
C PHE A 77 27.98 11.00 33.86
N ALA A 78 28.93 11.08 32.93
CA ALA A 78 28.69 11.69 31.61
C ALA A 78 27.62 10.90 30.83
N GLN A 79 27.67 9.57 30.86
CA GLN A 79 26.68 8.70 30.23
C GLN A 79 25.29 8.84 30.86
N ALA A 80 25.20 8.83 32.19
CA ALA A 80 23.93 8.97 32.90
C ALA A 80 23.31 10.38 32.76
N GLY A 81 24.13 11.41 32.55
CA GLY A 81 23.71 12.79 32.36
C GLY A 81 23.21 13.13 30.94
N LEU A 82 23.26 12.19 30.00
CA LEU A 82 22.80 12.45 28.62
C LEU A 82 21.27 12.45 28.52
N PRO A 83 20.66 13.47 27.90
CA PRO A 83 19.22 13.48 27.64
C PRO A 83 18.88 12.44 26.55
N GLU A 84 17.65 11.90 26.59
CA GLU A 84 17.19 10.94 25.57
C GLU A 84 17.21 11.50 24.14
N SER A 85 17.18 12.82 23.97
CA SER A 85 17.30 13.51 22.68
C SER A 85 18.72 13.56 22.10
N ALA A 86 19.75 13.17 22.86
CA ALA A 86 21.12 13.18 22.38
C ALA A 86 21.31 12.17 21.23
N GLY A 87 21.89 12.64 20.13
CA GLY A 87 22.16 11.82 18.95
C GLY A 87 23.20 10.73 19.20
N GLU A 88 23.25 9.75 18.31
CA GLU A 88 24.12 8.57 18.44
C GLU A 88 25.60 8.94 18.57
N GLY A 89 26.10 9.90 17.78
CA GLY A 89 27.48 10.38 17.88
C GLY A 89 27.82 10.97 19.25
N THR A 90 26.90 11.74 19.85
CA THR A 90 27.09 12.30 21.20
C THR A 90 27.11 11.21 22.27
N ARG A 91 26.27 10.18 22.11
CA ARG A 91 26.25 9.01 23.00
C ARG A 91 27.53 8.19 22.88
N LEU A 92 28.04 8.00 21.66
CA LEU A 92 29.31 7.31 21.42
C LEU A 92 30.47 8.07 22.04
N MET A 93 30.54 9.40 21.90
CA MET A 93 31.59 10.23 22.50
C MET A 93 31.54 10.23 24.04
N ALA A 94 30.35 10.18 24.64
CA ALA A 94 30.23 10.02 26.09
C ALA A 94 30.62 8.60 26.55
N ASN A 95 30.42 7.59 25.71
CA ASN A 95 30.78 6.21 25.98
C ASN A 95 32.26 5.90 25.69
N THR A 96 33.00 6.75 24.97
CA THR A 96 34.42 6.50 24.70
C THR A 96 35.29 6.88 25.89
N ALA A 97 36.29 6.05 26.19
CA ALA A 97 37.28 6.36 27.21
C ALA A 97 38.14 7.57 26.77
N PRO A 98 38.60 8.42 27.71
CA PRO A 98 39.54 9.49 27.37
C PRO A 98 40.84 8.91 26.81
N TRP A 99 41.41 9.59 25.82
CA TRP A 99 42.66 9.17 25.18
C TRP A 99 43.82 9.14 26.18
N THR A 100 44.48 8.00 26.32
CA THR A 100 45.57 7.77 27.28
C THR A 100 46.97 7.77 26.64
N GLY A 101 47.06 8.02 25.33
CA GLY A 101 48.31 7.95 24.56
C GLY A 101 48.50 6.64 23.79
N GLU A 102 47.81 5.58 24.21
CA GLU A 102 47.79 4.28 23.53
C GLU A 102 46.37 3.98 23.02
N GLU A 103 46.26 3.44 21.80
CA GLU A 103 44.99 2.98 21.24
C GLU A 103 44.54 1.69 21.94
N GLN A 104 43.28 1.62 22.38
CA GLN A 104 42.71 0.39 22.90
C GLN A 104 42.60 -0.65 21.78
N THR A 105 42.77 -1.94 22.12
CA THR A 105 42.71 -3.02 21.12
C THR A 105 41.39 -3.00 20.34
N GLN A 106 40.28 -2.68 21.00
CA GLN A 106 38.95 -2.56 20.39
C GLN A 106 38.91 -1.47 19.32
N ASP A 107 39.48 -0.30 19.61
CA ASP A 107 39.56 0.83 18.69
C ASP A 107 40.51 0.51 17.53
N THR A 108 41.62 -0.19 17.79
CA THR A 108 42.52 -0.64 16.71
C THR A 108 41.82 -1.60 15.75
N VAL A 109 41.02 -2.54 16.26
CA VAL A 109 40.26 -3.50 15.45
C VAL A 109 39.15 -2.78 14.69
N LEU A 110 38.45 -1.84 15.32
CA LEU A 110 37.42 -1.03 14.66
C LEU A 110 38.03 -0.22 13.51
N ARG A 111 39.18 0.43 13.72
CA ARG A 111 39.92 1.11 12.65
C ARG A 111 40.32 0.15 11.53
N MET A 112 40.86 -1.02 11.86
CA MET A 112 41.21 -2.03 10.85
C MET A 112 39.99 -2.51 10.04
N LEU A 113 38.82 -2.64 10.67
CA LEU A 113 37.58 -3.04 10.01
C LEU A 113 37.02 -1.92 9.11
N ASP A 114 37.12 -0.67 9.55
CA ASP A 114 36.72 0.50 8.76
C ASP A 114 37.68 0.71 7.57
N ASP A 115 38.98 0.55 7.79
CA ASP A 115 40.01 0.65 6.75
C ASP A 115 39.89 -0.50 5.72
N ALA A 116 39.52 -1.70 6.16
CA ALA A 116 39.24 -2.83 5.27
C ALA A 116 38.08 -2.53 4.31
N LYS A 117 37.11 -1.70 4.74
CA LYS A 117 35.99 -1.25 3.92
C LYS A 117 36.30 0.10 3.28
N LYS A 118 37.06 0.08 2.18
CA LYS A 118 37.35 1.28 1.40
C LYS A 118 36.03 2.00 1.04
N PRO A 119 35.78 3.21 1.55
CA PRO A 119 34.54 3.90 1.25
C PRO A 119 34.50 4.24 -0.24
N LEU A 120 33.30 4.22 -0.84
CA LEU A 120 33.11 4.50 -2.26
C LEU A 120 33.84 5.78 -2.68
N LYS A 121 34.34 5.86 -3.92
CA LYS A 121 34.96 7.09 -4.43
C LYS A 121 34.00 8.27 -4.26
N PRO A 122 34.48 9.50 -3.97
CA PRO A 122 33.62 10.67 -3.76
C PRO A 122 32.59 10.91 -4.88
N GLU A 123 32.91 10.49 -6.11
CA GLU A 123 32.01 10.54 -7.27
C GLU A 123 30.84 9.54 -7.23
N LEU A 124 31.04 8.40 -6.56
CA LEU A 124 30.05 7.32 -6.39
C LEU A 124 29.31 7.39 -5.05
N ARG A 125 29.79 8.23 -4.11
CA ARG A 125 29.02 8.59 -2.92
C ARG A 125 27.92 9.50 -3.41
N GLY A 126 26.69 8.97 -3.50
CA GLY A 126 25.52 9.77 -3.87
C GLY A 126 25.51 11.05 -3.03
N LYS A 127 25.66 12.20 -3.68
CA LYS A 127 25.48 13.48 -3.02
C LYS A 127 24.01 13.51 -2.61
N PHE A 128 23.74 13.52 -1.31
CA PHE A 128 22.41 13.81 -0.82
C PHE A 128 22.12 15.29 -1.10
N GLU A 129 21.67 15.57 -2.32
CA GLU A 129 21.18 16.88 -2.71
C GLU A 129 19.76 17.00 -2.16
N LEU A 130 19.62 17.68 -1.02
CA LEU A 130 18.32 18.22 -0.63
C LEU A 130 17.83 19.05 -1.82
N PRO A 131 16.58 18.85 -2.32
CA PRO A 131 16.06 19.70 -3.37
C PRO A 131 16.17 21.15 -2.88
N PRO A 132 16.71 22.09 -3.69
CA PRO A 132 16.93 23.45 -3.23
C PRO A 132 15.58 24.08 -2.89
N VAL A 133 15.27 24.11 -1.60
CA VAL A 133 14.12 24.81 -1.06
C VAL A 133 14.46 26.29 -1.15
N ASP A 134 13.95 26.94 -2.21
CA ASP A 134 14.04 28.37 -2.41
C ASP A 134 13.21 29.08 -1.32
N THR A 135 13.83 29.37 -0.18
CA THR A 135 13.23 30.02 0.99
C THR A 135 12.91 31.51 0.78
N ARG A 136 13.11 32.02 -0.43
CA ARG A 136 12.77 33.39 -0.79
C ARG A 136 11.25 33.53 -0.87
N ILE A 137 10.70 34.49 -0.13
CA ILE A 137 9.28 34.85 -0.21
C ILE A 137 8.98 35.33 -1.63
N LYS A 138 8.40 34.46 -2.47
CA LYS A 138 8.00 34.80 -3.83
C LYS A 138 6.79 35.73 -3.77
N ARG A 139 6.96 36.95 -4.30
CA ARG A 139 5.82 37.85 -4.54
C ARG A 139 4.90 37.17 -5.55
N GLN A 140 3.60 37.12 -5.23
CA GLN A 140 2.59 36.60 -6.15
C GLN A 140 2.66 37.38 -7.48
N PRO A 141 2.48 36.71 -8.64
CA PRO A 141 2.54 37.38 -9.93
C PRO A 141 1.49 38.50 -10.01
N TYR A 142 1.88 39.64 -10.60
CA TYR A 142 0.99 40.78 -10.77
C TYR A 142 -0.15 40.41 -11.70
N VAL A 143 -1.37 40.33 -11.17
CA VAL A 143 -2.58 40.08 -11.95
C VAL A 143 -3.15 41.43 -12.41
N SER A 144 -3.47 41.55 -13.70
CA SER A 144 -4.04 42.77 -14.25
C SER A 144 -5.37 43.12 -13.56
N PRO A 145 -5.72 44.41 -13.39
CA PRO A 145 -7.00 44.80 -12.76
C PRO A 145 -8.22 44.18 -13.44
N GLY A 146 -8.20 44.07 -14.77
CA GLY A 146 -9.27 43.42 -15.53
C GLY A 146 -9.39 41.92 -15.24
N GLN A 147 -8.28 41.21 -15.12
CA GLN A 147 -8.26 39.79 -14.79
C GLN A 147 -8.61 39.54 -13.32
N ARG A 148 -8.28 40.48 -12.41
CA ARG A 148 -8.79 40.47 -11.02
C ARG A 148 -10.31 40.68 -10.96
N ALA A 149 -10.85 41.60 -11.76
CA ALA A 149 -12.29 41.82 -11.84
C ALA A 149 -13.02 40.63 -12.49
N ALA A 150 -12.47 40.04 -13.54
CA ALA A 150 -13.01 38.83 -14.18
C ALA A 150 -13.00 37.65 -13.21
N THR A 151 -11.86 37.35 -12.59
CA THR A 151 -11.77 36.25 -11.60
C THR A 151 -12.64 36.50 -10.37
N ALA A 152 -12.81 37.74 -9.93
CA ALA A 152 -13.75 38.08 -8.85
C ALA A 152 -15.21 37.92 -9.28
N ARG A 153 -15.54 38.30 -10.53
CA ARG A 153 -16.88 38.13 -11.12
C ARG A 153 -17.21 36.65 -11.33
N ASP A 154 -16.25 35.85 -11.76
CA ASP A 154 -16.38 34.40 -11.93
C ASP A 154 -16.51 33.69 -10.59
N ARG A 155 -15.73 34.11 -9.58
CA ARG A 155 -15.91 33.62 -8.20
C ARG A 155 -17.26 34.05 -7.61
N ALA A 156 -17.70 35.29 -7.85
CA ALA A 156 -19.00 35.75 -7.39
C ALA A 156 -20.16 35.05 -8.14
N SER A 157 -19.99 34.72 -9.42
CA SER A 157 -21.00 34.00 -10.20
C SER A 157 -21.11 32.54 -9.78
N THR A 158 -20.00 31.88 -9.42
CA THR A 158 -20.05 30.51 -8.84
C THR A 158 -20.83 30.47 -7.52
N TYR A 159 -20.70 31.50 -6.67
CA TYR A 159 -21.51 31.63 -5.45
C TYR A 159 -22.95 32.06 -5.72
N SER A 160 -23.19 32.89 -6.74
CA SER A 160 -24.54 33.28 -7.16
C SER A 160 -25.31 32.13 -7.82
N GLY A 161 -24.60 31.19 -8.47
CA GLY A 161 -25.14 29.98 -9.09
C GLY A 161 -25.50 28.88 -8.07
N MET A 162 -25.03 29.01 -6.82
CA MET A 162 -25.37 28.10 -5.71
C MET A 162 -26.74 28.42 -5.07
N GLY A 163 -27.62 29.16 -5.76
CA GLY A 163 -29.03 29.36 -5.36
C GLY A 163 -29.34 30.60 -4.51
N MET A 164 -28.39 31.51 -4.27
CA MET A 164 -28.61 32.68 -3.41
C MET A 164 -29.41 33.85 -4.04
N LYS A 165 -29.77 33.77 -5.33
CA LYS A 165 -30.42 34.88 -6.06
C LYS A 165 -31.88 34.64 -6.44
N GLU A 166 -32.40 33.43 -6.24
CA GLU A 166 -33.85 33.17 -6.31
C GLU A 166 -34.50 33.65 -5.01
N LYS A 167 -34.90 34.92 -4.99
CA LYS A 167 -35.48 35.65 -3.85
C LYS A 167 -36.89 35.17 -3.44
N LYS A 168 -37.23 33.91 -3.67
CA LYS A 168 -38.57 33.38 -3.43
C LYS A 168 -38.46 32.03 -2.70
N GLY A 169 -38.01 32.06 -1.44
CA GLY A 169 -38.03 30.84 -0.64
C GLY A 169 -37.39 30.86 0.76
N LEU A 170 -36.54 31.81 1.12
CA LEU A 170 -35.93 31.83 2.47
C LEU A 170 -36.53 32.91 3.36
N SER A 171 -37.00 32.49 4.53
CA SER A 171 -37.49 33.37 5.59
C SER A 171 -36.35 34.25 6.15
N ASP A 172 -36.70 35.40 6.73
CA ASP A 172 -35.70 36.30 7.31
C ASP A 172 -34.93 35.65 8.48
N GLU A 173 -35.56 34.70 9.17
CA GLU A 173 -34.96 33.91 10.26
C GLU A 173 -33.87 32.94 9.74
N GLU A 174 -34.15 32.21 8.66
CA GLU A 174 -33.16 31.36 7.99
C GLU A 174 -32.00 32.18 7.41
N ARG A 175 -32.29 33.42 6.97
CA ARG A 175 -31.29 34.36 6.48
C ARG A 175 -30.38 34.90 7.58
N GLU A 176 -30.89 34.99 8.81
CA GLU A 176 -30.09 35.35 9.98
C GLU A 176 -29.29 34.18 10.52
N ALA A 177 -29.84 32.97 10.51
CA ALA A 177 -29.11 31.74 10.81
C ALA A 177 -27.94 31.55 9.83
N MET A 178 -28.17 31.70 8.52
CA MET A 178 -27.09 31.66 7.54
C MET A 178 -26.07 32.79 7.76
N ARG A 179 -26.51 34.02 8.08
CA ARG A 179 -25.58 35.11 8.41
C ARG A 179 -24.75 34.82 9.66
N LYS A 180 -25.31 34.12 10.65
CA LYS A 180 -24.59 33.67 11.85
C LYS A 180 -23.58 32.58 11.50
N GLU A 181 -23.97 31.57 10.72
CA GLU A 181 -23.06 30.52 10.24
C GLU A 181 -21.91 31.07 9.38
N PHE A 182 -22.19 32.01 8.48
CA PHE A 182 -21.14 32.70 7.72
C PHE A 182 -20.24 33.51 8.65
N ARG A 183 -20.81 34.22 9.62
CA ARG A 183 -20.03 34.98 10.60
C ARG A 183 -19.14 34.06 11.44
N GLU A 184 -19.64 32.93 11.88
CA GLU A 184 -18.93 31.89 12.63
C GLU A 184 -17.80 31.28 11.81
N ARG A 185 -18.03 30.93 10.54
CA ARG A 185 -17.02 30.44 9.61
C ARG A 185 -15.88 31.44 9.35
N PHE A 186 -16.17 32.74 9.43
CA PHE A 186 -15.16 33.81 9.27
C PHE A 186 -14.58 34.30 10.60
N GLN A 187 -14.98 33.75 11.75
CA GLN A 187 -14.28 34.02 13.00
C GLN A 187 -12.89 33.36 12.99
N PRO A 188 -11.86 34.00 13.57
CA PRO A 188 -10.51 33.44 13.66
C PRO A 188 -10.45 32.02 14.28
N ALA A 189 -11.41 31.67 15.15
CA ALA A 189 -11.50 30.35 15.78
C ALA A 189 -12.00 29.22 14.83
N ALA A 190 -12.77 29.54 13.78
CA ALA A 190 -13.31 28.56 12.84
C ALA A 190 -12.34 28.23 11.68
N ARG A 191 -11.19 28.91 11.59
CA ARG A 191 -10.06 28.52 10.72
C ARG A 191 -9.25 27.35 11.31
N ALA A 192 -9.87 26.48 12.09
CA ALA A 192 -9.26 25.22 12.47
C ALA A 192 -9.21 24.34 11.22
N LEU A 193 -8.11 24.47 10.46
CA LEU A 193 -7.81 23.61 9.33
C LEU A 193 -7.96 22.15 9.79
N PRO A 194 -8.49 21.24 8.94
CA PRO A 194 -8.72 19.83 9.28
C PRO A 194 -7.45 19.06 9.67
N ASN A 195 -6.30 19.72 9.69
CA ASN A 195 -4.99 19.15 9.99
C ASN A 195 -4.64 19.22 11.49
N THR A 196 -5.46 19.84 12.33
CA THR A 196 -5.27 19.85 13.80
C THR A 196 -6.30 18.96 14.48
N LEU A 197 -5.93 18.28 15.58
CA LEU A 197 -6.85 17.44 16.35
C LEU A 197 -8.11 18.21 16.78
N SER A 198 -7.95 19.48 17.16
CA SER A 198 -9.07 20.38 17.51
C SER A 198 -9.97 20.72 16.32
N GLY A 199 -9.42 20.80 15.11
CA GLY A 199 -10.19 21.02 13.87
C GLY A 199 -10.97 19.78 13.45
N LEU A 200 -10.36 18.59 13.58
CA LEU A 200 -11.05 17.32 13.36
C LEU A 200 -12.19 17.11 14.37
N THR A 201 -12.00 17.47 15.64
CA THR A 201 -13.07 17.38 16.65
C THR A 201 -14.21 18.34 16.36
N ALA A 202 -13.92 19.57 15.91
CA ALA A 202 -14.95 20.54 15.56
C ALA A 202 -15.79 20.08 14.35
N LEU A 203 -15.14 19.56 13.29
CA LEU A 203 -15.81 19.02 12.11
C LEU A 203 -16.59 17.75 12.44
N ALA A 204 -16.06 16.89 13.32
CA ALA A 204 -16.77 15.72 13.81
C ALA A 204 -18.05 16.13 14.57
N ASN A 205 -17.97 17.14 15.44
CA ASN A 205 -19.13 17.66 16.17
C ASN A 205 -20.17 18.28 15.23
N GLU A 206 -19.76 19.08 14.24
CA GLU A 206 -20.67 19.62 13.21
C GLU A 206 -21.41 18.49 12.50
N ARG A 207 -20.69 17.43 12.06
CA ARG A 207 -21.31 16.26 11.41
C ARG A 207 -22.24 15.49 12.33
N ILE A 208 -21.94 15.40 13.62
CA ILE A 208 -22.78 14.73 14.62
C ILE A 208 -24.07 15.54 14.79
N GLU A 209 -23.99 16.85 14.94
CA GLU A 209 -25.15 17.75 15.06
C GLU A 209 -26.04 17.70 13.82
N ASP A 210 -25.43 17.72 12.63
CA ASP A 210 -26.09 17.53 11.34
C ASP A 210 -26.84 16.19 11.24
N ALA A 211 -26.22 15.11 11.71
CA ALA A 211 -26.84 13.78 11.73
C ALA A 211 -27.93 13.65 12.80
N ILE A 212 -27.81 14.37 13.92
CA ILE A 212 -28.87 14.52 14.94
C ILE A 212 -30.05 15.29 14.34
N ALA A 213 -29.80 16.39 13.63
CA ALA A 213 -30.82 17.20 12.96
C ALA A 213 -31.56 16.39 11.88
N ARG A 214 -30.83 15.58 11.10
CA ARG A 214 -31.43 14.61 10.14
C ARG A 214 -32.17 13.45 10.81
N GLY A 215 -32.13 13.33 12.14
CA GLY A 215 -32.80 12.28 12.90
C GLY A 215 -32.18 10.90 12.76
N GLN A 216 -30.95 10.78 12.23
CA GLN A 216 -30.27 9.49 12.02
C GLN A 216 -30.03 8.74 13.35
N PHE A 217 -29.89 9.47 14.46
CA PHE A 217 -29.72 8.90 15.80
C PHE A 217 -31.01 8.40 16.47
N LYS A 218 -32.18 8.68 15.88
CA LYS A 218 -33.48 8.28 16.45
C LYS A 218 -33.81 6.81 16.16
N ASN A 219 -33.35 6.26 15.03
CA ASN A 219 -33.67 4.89 14.58
C ASN A 219 -32.50 3.90 14.74
N ILE A 220 -31.55 4.18 15.63
CA ILE A 220 -30.48 3.23 15.93
C ILE A 220 -31.04 2.21 16.92
N PRO A 221 -31.02 0.89 16.64
CA PRO A 221 -31.39 -0.11 17.64
C PRO A 221 -30.45 0.04 18.84
N ARG A 222 -30.99 0.30 20.03
CA ARG A 222 -30.25 0.41 21.29
C ARG A 222 -30.59 -0.79 22.16
N GLY A 223 -29.58 -1.46 22.72
CA GLY A 223 -29.77 -2.56 23.67
C GLY A 223 -29.14 -3.88 23.24
N LYS A 224 -29.51 -4.95 23.95
CA LYS A 224 -28.98 -6.31 23.78
C LYS A 224 -29.62 -6.92 22.52
N GLY A 225 -28.85 -7.03 21.43
CA GLY A 225 -29.34 -7.48 20.11
C GLY A 225 -28.82 -6.66 18.93
N VAL A 226 -28.07 -5.57 19.18
CA VAL A 226 -27.28 -4.92 18.13
C VAL A 226 -26.18 -5.87 17.69
N GLU A 227 -26.21 -6.30 16.42
CA GLU A 227 -25.12 -7.05 15.81
C GLU A 227 -23.87 -6.17 15.75
N ARG A 228 -23.03 -6.31 16.78
CA ARG A 228 -21.67 -5.78 16.75
C ARG A 228 -20.90 -6.62 15.76
N ASP A 229 -20.08 -5.98 14.91
CA ASP A 229 -19.23 -6.71 13.98
C ASP A 229 -18.45 -7.76 14.78
N PRO A 230 -18.61 -9.07 14.53
CA PRO A 230 -17.97 -10.13 15.33
C PRO A 230 -16.43 -10.06 15.24
N ARG A 231 -15.92 -9.36 14.22
CA ARG A 231 -14.50 -9.08 14.02
C ARG A 231 -13.96 -7.96 14.93
N ALA A 232 -14.82 -7.06 15.40
CA ALA A 232 -14.44 -5.99 16.34
C ALA A 232 -14.14 -6.53 17.74
N ASP A 233 -14.76 -7.66 18.09
CA ASP A 233 -14.58 -8.33 19.38
C ASP A 233 -13.51 -9.44 19.31
N ASN A 234 -12.76 -9.52 18.20
CA ASN A 234 -11.66 -10.47 18.05
C ASN A 234 -10.44 -10.02 18.88
N PRO A 235 -10.01 -10.78 19.90
CA PRO A 235 -8.86 -10.41 20.75
C PRO A 235 -7.52 -10.37 20.02
N PHE A 236 -7.43 -10.98 18.84
CA PHE A 236 -6.19 -11.08 18.05
C PHE A 236 -6.01 -9.95 17.03
N VAL A 237 -6.95 -9.00 16.94
CA VAL A 237 -6.82 -7.82 16.08
C VAL A 237 -6.88 -6.61 16.98
N ASP A 238 -5.83 -5.80 16.97
CA ASP A 238 -5.81 -4.58 17.74
C ASP A 238 -6.93 -3.63 17.27
N THR A 239 -7.59 -2.96 18.21
CA THR A 239 -8.70 -2.03 17.92
C THR A 239 -8.30 -0.98 16.88
N THR A 240 -7.04 -0.52 16.92
CA THR A 240 -6.46 0.43 15.95
C THR A 240 -6.39 -0.17 14.54
N GLU A 241 -5.88 -1.40 14.40
CA GLU A 241 -5.79 -2.10 13.11
C GLU A 241 -7.18 -2.40 12.55
N TYR A 242 -8.11 -2.80 13.41
CA TYR A 242 -9.49 -3.03 13.03
C TYR A 242 -10.15 -1.75 12.51
N ILE A 243 -10.02 -0.63 13.24
CA ILE A 243 -10.59 0.67 12.83
C ILE A 243 -9.90 1.17 11.55
N MET A 244 -8.57 1.07 11.46
CA MET A 244 -7.80 1.44 10.28
C MET A 244 -8.23 0.62 9.05
N ASN A 245 -8.29 -0.70 9.15
CA ASN A 245 -8.75 -1.57 8.07
C ASN A 245 -10.21 -1.28 7.68
N LYS A 246 -11.06 -0.89 8.65
CA LYS A 246 -12.44 -0.47 8.40
C LYS A 246 -12.51 0.89 7.71
N MET A 247 -11.63 1.83 8.05
CA MET A 247 -11.50 3.12 7.37
C MET A 247 -11.02 2.93 5.93
N ILE A 248 -9.97 2.12 5.73
CA ILE A 248 -9.45 1.72 4.42
C ILE A 248 -10.57 1.13 3.54
N LYS A 249 -11.34 0.18 4.09
CA LYS A 249 -12.49 -0.43 3.39
C LYS A 249 -13.64 0.54 3.12
N ARG A 250 -13.91 1.49 4.02
CA ARG A 250 -15.01 2.47 3.85
C ARG A 250 -14.67 3.61 2.91
N GLN A 251 -13.39 3.96 2.82
CA GLN A 251 -12.88 5.04 1.98
C GLN A 251 -12.43 4.51 0.60
N ASP A 252 -12.63 3.22 0.31
CA ASP A 252 -12.12 2.52 -0.88
C ASP A 252 -10.63 2.79 -1.15
N MET A 253 -9.85 3.02 -0.09
CA MET A 253 -8.43 3.31 -0.21
C MET A 253 -7.68 2.01 -0.31
N VAL A 254 -7.29 1.66 -1.52
CA VAL A 254 -6.50 0.47 -1.79
C VAL A 254 -5.02 0.83 -1.62
N PRO A 255 -4.24 0.10 -0.80
CA PRO A 255 -2.80 0.29 -0.73
C PRO A 255 -2.17 0.37 -2.14
N PRO A 256 -1.21 1.27 -2.40
CA PRO A 256 -0.71 1.51 -3.75
C PRO A 256 -0.22 0.25 -4.50
N TRP A 257 0.37 -0.71 -3.77
CA TRP A 257 0.80 -1.98 -4.35
C TRP A 257 -0.37 -2.88 -4.79
N ILE A 258 -1.55 -2.76 -4.15
CA ILE A 258 -2.77 -3.49 -4.57
C ILE A 258 -3.41 -2.81 -5.79
N GLU A 259 -3.30 -1.49 -5.97
CA GLU A 259 -3.70 -0.86 -7.23
C GLU A 259 -2.85 -1.40 -8.39
N LYS A 260 -1.53 -1.49 -8.19
CA LYS A 260 -0.60 -2.12 -9.15
C LYS A 260 -0.86 -3.61 -9.34
N GLN A 261 -1.28 -4.31 -8.29
CA GLN A 261 -1.74 -5.69 -8.38
C GLN A 261 -2.95 -5.80 -9.33
N GLN A 262 -3.95 -4.94 -9.14
CA GLN A 262 -5.14 -4.92 -9.99
C GLN A 262 -4.78 -4.54 -11.43
N GLU A 263 -3.90 -3.57 -11.63
CA GLU A 263 -3.40 -3.19 -12.96
C GLU A 263 -2.71 -4.37 -13.64
N LEU A 264 -1.81 -5.07 -12.94
CA LEU A 264 -1.09 -6.23 -13.46
C LEU A 264 -2.04 -7.37 -13.82
N THR A 265 -3.00 -7.68 -12.94
CA THR A 265 -3.99 -8.75 -13.19
C THR A 265 -4.91 -8.42 -14.37
N LYS A 266 -5.37 -7.17 -14.50
CA LYS A 266 -6.17 -6.70 -15.64
C LYS A 266 -5.37 -6.76 -16.94
N ALA A 267 -4.14 -6.24 -16.94
CA ALA A 267 -3.25 -6.25 -18.11
C ALA A 267 -2.94 -7.69 -18.56
N ALA A 268 -2.62 -8.58 -17.61
CA ALA A 268 -2.37 -9.99 -17.90
C ALA A 268 -3.63 -10.70 -18.43
N PHE A 269 -4.81 -10.40 -17.88
CA PHE A 269 -6.07 -10.95 -18.39
C PHE A 269 -6.35 -10.51 -19.82
N VAL A 270 -6.20 -9.22 -20.13
CA VAL A 270 -6.39 -8.68 -21.49
C VAL A 270 -5.41 -9.32 -22.47
N PHE A 271 -4.12 -9.40 -22.10
CA PHE A 271 -3.10 -10.05 -22.91
C PHE A 271 -3.44 -11.52 -23.19
N ARG A 272 -3.74 -12.30 -22.14
CA ARG A 272 -4.09 -13.74 -22.27
C ARG A 272 -5.39 -13.95 -23.03
N ALA A 273 -6.39 -13.08 -22.86
CA ALA A 273 -7.66 -13.18 -23.58
C ALA A 273 -7.46 -12.92 -25.07
N ARG A 274 -6.67 -11.89 -25.43
CA ARG A 274 -6.31 -11.61 -26.82
C ARG A 274 -5.53 -12.78 -27.41
N LEU A 275 -4.47 -13.24 -26.73
CA LEU A 275 -3.64 -14.34 -27.20
C LEU A 275 -4.46 -15.61 -27.46
N ARG A 276 -5.34 -15.99 -26.52
CA ARG A 276 -6.25 -17.14 -26.68
C ARG A 276 -7.21 -16.95 -27.84
N ASN A 277 -7.78 -15.76 -28.02
CA ASN A 277 -8.71 -15.50 -29.11
C ASN A 277 -8.02 -15.50 -30.48
N ASP A 278 -6.85 -14.88 -30.60
CA ASP A 278 -6.09 -14.79 -31.84
C ASP A 278 -5.63 -16.19 -32.27
N TRP A 279 -5.09 -16.98 -31.33
CA TRP A 279 -4.72 -18.37 -31.59
C TRP A 279 -5.93 -19.25 -31.92
N LYS A 280 -7.02 -19.18 -31.14
CA LYS A 280 -8.26 -19.94 -31.41
C LYS A 280 -8.81 -19.64 -32.82
N ARG A 281 -8.81 -18.36 -33.21
CA ARG A 281 -9.23 -17.92 -34.56
C ARG A 281 -8.29 -18.40 -35.64
N HIS A 282 -6.98 -18.45 -35.39
CA HIS A 282 -5.98 -18.94 -36.32
C HIS A 282 -6.11 -20.45 -36.52
N ALA A 283 -6.06 -21.22 -35.43
CA ALA A 283 -6.15 -22.68 -35.44
C ALA A 283 -7.44 -23.17 -36.12
N ALA A 284 -8.59 -22.59 -35.77
CA ALA A 284 -9.86 -22.97 -36.42
C ALA A 284 -9.86 -22.67 -37.92
N ARG A 285 -9.23 -21.57 -38.37
CA ARG A 285 -9.11 -21.24 -39.80
C ARG A 285 -8.17 -22.19 -40.52
N MET A 286 -7.04 -22.54 -39.93
CA MET A 286 -6.06 -23.45 -40.53
C MET A 286 -6.64 -24.86 -40.66
N ILE A 287 -7.30 -25.37 -39.62
CA ILE A 287 -7.95 -26.69 -39.67
C ILE A 287 -9.09 -26.69 -40.69
N ALA A 288 -9.90 -25.63 -40.76
CA ALA A 288 -10.93 -25.52 -41.80
C ALA A 288 -10.34 -25.40 -43.23
N ALA A 289 -9.22 -24.68 -43.39
CA ALA A 289 -8.56 -24.47 -44.68
C ALA A 289 -7.97 -25.77 -45.26
N THR A 290 -7.60 -26.73 -44.42
CA THR A 290 -7.16 -28.06 -44.87
C THR A 290 -8.29 -28.90 -45.50
N GLY A 291 -9.55 -28.43 -45.52
CA GLY A 291 -10.69 -29.08 -46.18
C GLY A 291 -11.30 -30.23 -45.39
N GLY A 292 -12.22 -31.01 -45.98
CA GLY A 292 -12.88 -32.18 -45.36
C GLY A 292 -14.26 -31.91 -44.76
N SER A 293 -14.95 -32.97 -44.32
CA SER A 293 -16.26 -32.86 -43.66
C SER A 293 -16.14 -32.14 -42.31
N LEU A 294 -17.26 -31.66 -41.76
CA LEU A 294 -17.27 -31.01 -40.44
C LEU A 294 -16.77 -31.95 -39.34
N GLU A 295 -17.22 -33.21 -39.38
CA GLU A 295 -16.82 -34.25 -38.43
C GLU A 295 -15.32 -34.55 -38.55
N ASP A 296 -14.77 -34.61 -39.77
CA ASP A 296 -13.33 -34.79 -39.97
C ASP A 296 -12.50 -33.61 -39.44
N GLN A 297 -13.03 -32.38 -39.54
CA GLN A 297 -12.38 -31.20 -38.96
C GLN A 297 -12.39 -31.25 -37.43
N MET A 298 -13.51 -31.67 -36.82
CA MET A 298 -13.62 -31.84 -35.37
C MET A 298 -12.68 -32.95 -34.87
N ASN A 299 -12.70 -34.12 -35.49
CA ASN A 299 -11.82 -35.25 -35.15
C ASN A 299 -10.34 -34.88 -35.26
N ARG A 300 -9.95 -34.07 -36.26
CA ARG A 300 -8.57 -33.56 -36.37
C ARG A 300 -8.22 -32.59 -35.24
N ALA A 301 -9.12 -31.67 -34.90
CA ALA A 301 -8.92 -30.76 -33.77
C ALA A 301 -8.78 -31.52 -32.44
N GLU A 302 -9.58 -32.56 -32.23
CA GLU A 302 -9.52 -33.44 -31.05
C GLU A 302 -8.22 -34.24 -31.00
N ARG A 303 -7.73 -34.77 -32.13
CA ARG A 303 -6.42 -35.42 -32.22
C ARG A 303 -5.28 -34.46 -31.84
N TYR A 304 -5.32 -33.22 -32.32
CA TYR A 304 -4.35 -32.21 -31.91
C TYR A 304 -4.48 -31.87 -30.42
N ALA A 305 -5.70 -31.79 -29.88
CA ALA A 305 -5.92 -31.58 -28.45
C ALA A 305 -5.38 -32.75 -27.60
N ALA A 306 -5.52 -33.98 -28.06
CA ALA A 306 -4.93 -35.15 -27.41
C ALA A 306 -3.39 -35.11 -27.44
N ALA A 307 -2.78 -34.75 -28.58
CA ALA A 307 -1.34 -34.57 -28.68
C ALA A 307 -0.81 -33.46 -27.75
N GLU A 308 -1.53 -32.34 -27.65
CA GLU A 308 -1.21 -31.24 -26.72
C GLU A 308 -1.26 -31.68 -25.26
N ARG A 309 -2.26 -32.49 -24.85
CA ARG A 309 -2.34 -32.99 -23.47
C ARG A 309 -1.12 -33.82 -23.08
N VAL A 310 -0.53 -34.56 -24.02
CA VAL A 310 0.66 -35.37 -23.78
C VAL A 310 1.92 -34.51 -23.72
N HIS A 311 2.08 -33.57 -24.66
CA HIS A 311 3.28 -32.71 -24.73
C HIS A 311 3.28 -31.61 -23.66
N ASN A 312 2.12 -31.07 -23.32
CA ASN A 312 1.94 -29.93 -22.44
C ASN A 312 0.77 -30.18 -21.48
N PRO A 313 1.00 -30.92 -20.38
CA PRO A 313 -0.05 -31.22 -19.43
C PRO A 313 -0.53 -29.92 -18.78
N ARG A 314 -1.85 -29.71 -18.78
CA ARG A 314 -2.46 -28.55 -18.13
C ARG A 314 -2.19 -28.60 -16.63
N LEU A 315 -1.42 -27.62 -16.14
CA LEU A 315 -1.31 -27.38 -14.71
C LEU A 315 -2.69 -26.90 -14.23
N ARG A 316 -3.38 -27.73 -13.44
CA ARG A 316 -4.63 -27.34 -12.79
C ARG A 316 -4.38 -26.06 -11.99
N SER A 317 -5.34 -25.13 -11.99
CA SER A 317 -5.23 -23.96 -11.13
C SER A 317 -5.12 -24.43 -9.68
N SER A 318 -4.23 -23.83 -8.89
CA SER A 318 -4.02 -24.21 -7.50
C SER A 318 -5.31 -24.20 -6.68
N ASP A 319 -6.25 -23.32 -7.05
CA ASP A 319 -7.56 -23.19 -6.41
C ASP A 319 -8.52 -24.37 -6.70
N GLN A 320 -8.21 -25.19 -7.72
CA GLN A 320 -8.93 -26.42 -8.05
C GLN A 320 -8.23 -27.69 -7.55
N ILE A 321 -7.11 -27.55 -6.85
CA ILE A 321 -6.52 -28.66 -6.11
C ILE A 321 -7.39 -28.85 -4.86
N SER A 322 -8.47 -29.61 -4.98
CA SER A 322 -9.12 -30.17 -3.80
C SER A 322 -8.09 -31.06 -3.12
N VAL A 323 -7.47 -30.55 -2.05
CA VAL A 323 -6.66 -31.40 -1.18
C VAL A 323 -7.60 -32.48 -0.68
N PRO A 324 -7.41 -33.75 -1.03
CA PRO A 324 -8.27 -34.80 -0.53
C PRO A 324 -8.13 -34.77 1.00
N ALA A 325 -9.26 -34.71 1.71
CA ALA A 325 -9.29 -34.76 3.19
C ALA A 325 -8.65 -36.04 3.77
N ASN A 326 -8.20 -36.95 2.90
CA ASN A 326 -7.47 -38.17 3.20
C ASN A 326 -5.96 -37.97 3.44
N ALA A 327 -5.36 -36.87 2.98
CA ALA A 327 -3.90 -36.69 2.93
C ALA A 327 -3.26 -35.95 4.13
N THR A 328 -4.04 -35.47 5.10
CA THR A 328 -3.50 -34.84 6.32
C THR A 328 -3.59 -35.80 7.51
N ASP A 329 -2.44 -36.17 8.08
CA ASP A 329 -2.31 -36.91 9.35
C ASP A 329 -2.50 -35.97 10.55
N ASP A 330 -3.61 -35.22 10.54
CA ASP A 330 -3.95 -34.31 11.64
C ASP A 330 -4.91 -35.01 12.61
N VAL A 331 -4.60 -34.99 13.91
CA VAL A 331 -5.36 -35.72 14.96
C VAL A 331 -6.84 -35.30 15.00
N VAL A 332 -7.14 -34.06 14.63
CA VAL A 332 -8.50 -33.53 14.53
C VAL A 332 -9.26 -34.14 13.35
N MET A 333 -8.60 -34.36 12.22
CA MET A 333 -9.20 -34.95 11.01
C MET A 333 -9.46 -36.45 11.17
N VAL A 334 -8.59 -37.16 11.90
CA VAL A 334 -8.81 -38.57 12.28
C VAL A 334 -10.04 -38.73 13.16
N ARG A 335 -10.28 -37.81 14.11
CA ARG A 335 -11.48 -37.84 14.96
C ARG A 335 -12.77 -37.56 14.18
N ILE A 336 -12.71 -36.74 13.13
CA ILE A 336 -13.85 -36.51 12.23
C ILE A 336 -14.15 -37.78 11.42
N ARG A 337 -13.11 -38.50 10.95
CA ARG A 337 -13.27 -39.82 10.29
C ARG A 337 -13.87 -40.88 11.22
N GLN A 338 -13.50 -40.87 12.50
CA GLN A 338 -14.02 -41.82 13.49
C GLN A 338 -15.43 -41.51 14.00
N LYS A 339 -15.93 -40.29 13.76
CA LYS A 339 -17.23 -39.83 14.27
C LYS A 339 -18.34 -39.82 13.21
N ALA A 340 -18.03 -40.15 11.97
CA ALA A 340 -19.02 -40.41 10.94
C ALA A 340 -19.46 -41.89 11.01
N PRO A 341 -20.76 -42.21 11.11
CA PRO A 341 -21.22 -43.60 11.13
C PRO A 341 -21.12 -44.24 9.74
N ASP A 342 -20.76 -45.52 9.73
CA ASP A 342 -20.83 -46.41 8.57
C ASP A 342 -22.24 -46.41 7.96
N VAL A 343 -22.41 -45.67 6.87
CA VAL A 343 -23.44 -45.93 5.86
C VAL A 343 -22.71 -46.12 4.55
N SER A 344 -22.23 -47.34 4.34
CA SER A 344 -21.74 -47.80 3.05
C SER A 344 -22.52 -49.04 2.64
N LYS A 345 -23.66 -48.81 1.98
CA LYS A 345 -24.21 -49.61 0.87
C LYS A 345 -25.50 -48.92 0.38
N GLU A 346 -25.61 -48.80 -0.94
CA GLU A 346 -26.72 -48.22 -1.72
C GLU A 346 -26.75 -46.68 -1.83
N ALA A 347 -25.85 -46.17 -2.68
CA ALA A 347 -26.12 -45.04 -3.57
C ALA A 347 -25.06 -45.02 -4.68
N GLU A 348 -25.19 -45.92 -5.65
CA GLU A 348 -24.62 -45.66 -6.98
C GLU A 348 -25.38 -44.49 -7.59
N ALA A 349 -24.77 -43.31 -7.54
CA ALA A 349 -25.08 -42.20 -8.44
C ALA A 349 -23.97 -42.16 -9.51
N PRO A 350 -24.34 -41.85 -10.76
CA PRO A 350 -23.65 -42.33 -11.94
C PRO A 350 -22.23 -41.80 -11.98
N GLY A 351 -21.30 -42.74 -12.15
CA GLY A 351 -19.92 -42.43 -12.42
C GLY A 351 -19.82 -41.46 -13.58
N SER A 352 -18.85 -40.54 -13.46
CA SER A 352 -18.15 -39.93 -14.58
C SER A 352 -17.56 -41.05 -15.44
N ALA A 353 -18.43 -41.68 -16.24
CA ALA A 353 -18.12 -42.69 -17.23
C ALA A 353 -18.28 -42.03 -18.60
N SER A 354 -17.27 -41.25 -18.99
CA SER A 354 -16.97 -40.92 -20.38
C SER A 354 -15.56 -40.34 -20.50
N GLU A 355 -14.54 -41.00 -19.97
CA GLU A 355 -13.13 -40.75 -20.36
C GLU A 355 -12.28 -42.05 -20.35
N SER A 356 -12.89 -43.23 -20.45
CA SER A 356 -12.14 -44.50 -20.46
C SER A 356 -12.61 -45.54 -21.47
N GLN A 357 -13.35 -45.13 -22.50
CA GLN A 357 -13.72 -45.98 -23.64
C GLN A 357 -13.49 -45.25 -24.98
N GLU A 358 -12.28 -44.71 -25.17
CA GLU A 358 -11.71 -44.43 -26.50
C GLU A 358 -10.22 -44.82 -26.48
N ALA A 359 -9.96 -46.06 -26.07
CA ALA A 359 -8.65 -46.70 -26.15
C ALA A 359 -8.67 -47.84 -27.18
N GLU A 360 -9.51 -47.71 -28.21
CA GLU A 360 -9.57 -48.65 -29.32
C GLU A 360 -9.38 -47.85 -30.62
N ALA A 361 -8.21 -48.07 -31.25
CA ALA A 361 -7.68 -47.41 -32.46
C ALA A 361 -6.96 -46.04 -32.30
N ALA A 362 -6.10 -45.89 -31.29
CA ALA A 362 -5.19 -44.74 -31.23
C ALA A 362 -4.03 -44.91 -32.25
N ALA A 363 -4.19 -44.34 -33.44
CA ALA A 363 -3.06 -43.99 -34.30
C ALA A 363 -2.01 -43.20 -33.48
N PRO A 364 -0.70 -43.31 -33.80
CA PRO A 364 0.34 -42.61 -33.03
C PRO A 364 0.00 -41.12 -32.90
N LEU A 365 -0.13 -40.65 -31.66
CA LEU A 365 -0.39 -39.24 -31.37
C LEU A 365 0.77 -38.43 -31.97
N GLY A 366 0.45 -37.67 -33.02
CA GLY A 366 1.43 -36.91 -33.80
C GLY A 366 1.96 -35.68 -33.05
N GLN A 367 2.71 -34.85 -33.77
CA GLN A 367 3.16 -33.57 -33.24
C GLN A 367 1.97 -32.64 -32.92
N PRO A 368 2.03 -31.89 -31.81
CA PRO A 368 0.99 -30.91 -31.49
C PRO A 368 0.88 -29.82 -32.57
N PHE A 369 -0.31 -29.22 -32.71
CA PHE A 369 -0.55 -28.21 -33.74
C PHE A 369 0.16 -26.88 -33.39
N ARG A 370 1.22 -26.56 -34.14
CA ARG A 370 2.06 -25.36 -33.98
C ARG A 370 2.37 -24.76 -35.35
N ASP A 371 2.04 -23.49 -35.52
CA ASP A 371 2.28 -22.77 -36.78
C ASP A 371 3.42 -21.75 -36.59
N PRO A 372 4.63 -22.02 -37.11
CA PRO A 372 5.79 -21.14 -36.91
C PRO A 372 5.64 -19.79 -37.64
N GLU A 373 4.83 -19.74 -38.71
CA GLU A 373 4.54 -18.49 -39.42
C GLU A 373 3.71 -17.54 -38.56
N TRP A 374 2.68 -18.07 -37.87
CA TRP A 374 1.86 -17.28 -36.97
C TRP A 374 2.69 -16.72 -35.82
N GLU A 375 3.51 -17.57 -35.20
CA GLU A 375 4.41 -17.15 -34.13
C GLU A 375 5.28 -15.98 -34.60
N ARG A 376 5.96 -16.11 -35.76
CA ARG A 376 6.79 -15.04 -36.33
C ARG A 376 6.04 -13.73 -36.55
N THR A 377 4.80 -13.80 -37.06
CA THR A 377 3.99 -12.60 -37.31
C THR A 377 3.58 -11.89 -36.01
N GLU A 378 3.22 -12.64 -34.96
CA GLU A 378 2.75 -12.07 -33.70
C GLU A 378 3.89 -11.84 -32.67
N MET A 379 5.09 -12.39 -32.90
CA MET A 379 6.23 -12.32 -31.98
C MET A 379 6.52 -10.88 -31.53
N ALA A 380 6.48 -9.91 -32.45
CA ALA A 380 6.80 -8.51 -32.13
C ALA A 380 5.80 -7.92 -31.12
N TYR A 381 4.51 -8.17 -31.33
CA TYR A 381 3.46 -7.74 -30.42
C TYR A 381 3.59 -8.45 -29.06
N MET A 382 3.77 -9.77 -29.08
CA MET A 382 3.79 -10.58 -27.87
C MET A 382 5.01 -10.28 -26.98
N LYS A 383 6.18 -10.03 -27.57
CA LYS A 383 7.37 -9.58 -26.85
C LYS A 383 7.12 -8.24 -26.16
N LEU A 384 6.60 -7.26 -26.91
CA LEU A 384 6.31 -5.93 -26.37
C LEU A 384 5.27 -5.98 -25.25
N SER A 385 4.24 -6.81 -25.37
CA SER A 385 3.23 -6.96 -24.32
C SER A 385 3.79 -7.63 -23.06
N VAL A 386 4.65 -8.65 -23.21
CA VAL A 386 5.34 -9.27 -22.06
C VAL A 386 6.29 -8.29 -21.39
N ASP A 387 7.02 -7.48 -22.16
CA ASP A 387 7.88 -6.43 -21.62
C ASP A 387 7.08 -5.40 -20.82
N ASN A 388 5.90 -5.01 -21.30
CA ASN A 388 4.98 -4.14 -20.57
C ASN A 388 4.42 -4.80 -19.28
N LEU A 389 4.08 -6.09 -19.32
CA LEU A 389 3.69 -6.81 -18.09
C LEU A 389 4.85 -6.84 -17.08
N ASN A 390 6.08 -7.01 -17.57
CA ASN A 390 7.28 -7.01 -16.74
C ASN A 390 7.64 -5.62 -16.20
N THR A 391 7.33 -4.53 -16.89
CA THR A 391 7.48 -3.16 -16.34
C THR A 391 6.50 -2.92 -15.18
N ILE A 392 5.24 -3.31 -15.35
CA ILE A 392 4.22 -3.21 -14.30
C ILE A 392 4.59 -4.11 -13.11
N ALA A 393 5.00 -5.35 -13.37
CA ALA A 393 5.45 -6.28 -12.34
C ALA A 393 6.67 -5.77 -11.55
N ARG A 394 7.62 -5.08 -12.22
CA ARG A 394 8.73 -4.40 -11.53
C ARG A 394 8.22 -3.33 -10.57
N SER A 395 7.32 -2.46 -11.03
CA SER A 395 6.75 -1.40 -10.17
C SER A 395 5.96 -1.97 -8.99
N TYR A 396 5.24 -3.07 -9.21
CA TYR A 396 4.53 -3.82 -8.18
C TYR A 396 5.49 -4.42 -7.14
N ASN A 397 6.51 -5.15 -7.57
CA ASN A 397 7.47 -5.83 -6.69
C ASN A 397 8.30 -4.86 -5.84
N LEU A 398 8.48 -3.62 -6.29
CA LEU A 398 9.14 -2.57 -5.50
C LEU A 398 8.29 -2.11 -4.31
N MET A 399 6.96 -2.12 -4.45
CA MET A 399 6.03 -1.66 -3.44
C MET A 399 5.47 -2.79 -2.57
N ALA A 400 5.48 -4.02 -3.08
CA ALA A 400 4.87 -5.18 -2.44
C ALA A 400 5.78 -5.78 -1.33
N PRO A 401 5.19 -6.29 -0.24
CA PRO A 401 5.92 -7.07 0.76
C PRO A 401 6.48 -8.36 0.14
N ASP A 402 7.55 -8.91 0.71
CA ASP A 402 8.32 -10.02 0.12
C ASP A 402 7.45 -11.25 -0.24
N LEU A 403 6.50 -11.60 0.61
CA LEU A 403 5.58 -12.73 0.39
C LEU A 403 4.67 -12.53 -0.83
N ALA A 404 4.34 -11.27 -1.17
CA ALA A 404 3.42 -10.95 -2.25
C ALA A 404 4.12 -10.73 -3.60
N LYS A 405 5.46 -10.67 -3.64
CA LYS A 405 6.23 -10.45 -4.88
C LYS A 405 5.91 -11.51 -5.93
N LYS A 406 5.81 -11.09 -7.19
CA LYS A 406 5.49 -11.96 -8.33
C LYS A 406 6.70 -12.20 -9.22
N PRO A 407 6.82 -13.40 -9.80
CA PRO A 407 7.82 -13.66 -10.82
C PRO A 407 7.51 -12.89 -12.10
N TYR A 408 8.53 -12.64 -12.91
CA TYR A 408 8.37 -12.06 -14.24
C TYR A 408 7.69 -13.04 -15.21
N PHE A 409 7.03 -12.47 -16.21
CA PHE A 409 6.34 -13.19 -17.26
C PHE A 409 7.35 -13.61 -18.34
N SER A 410 7.28 -14.87 -18.75
CA SER A 410 8.03 -15.41 -19.88
C SER A 410 7.10 -15.72 -21.05
N LEU A 411 7.51 -15.30 -22.24
CA LEU A 411 6.72 -15.46 -23.46
C LEU A 411 6.41 -16.93 -23.76
N GLU A 412 7.41 -17.80 -23.65
CA GLU A 412 7.28 -19.24 -23.90
C GLU A 412 6.26 -19.89 -22.96
N ARG A 413 6.24 -19.49 -21.69
CA ARG A 413 5.27 -20.01 -20.71
C ARG A 413 3.85 -19.58 -21.03
N GLU A 414 3.66 -18.32 -21.42
CA GLU A 414 2.34 -17.79 -21.78
C GLU A 414 1.83 -18.41 -23.10
N LEU A 415 2.71 -18.67 -24.06
CA LEU A 415 2.41 -19.43 -25.28
C LEU A 415 1.99 -20.86 -24.96
N ASN A 416 2.81 -21.59 -24.20
CA ASN A 416 2.49 -22.96 -23.78
C ASN A 416 1.16 -23.02 -23.02
N ALA A 417 0.91 -22.09 -22.10
CA ALA A 417 -0.37 -22.00 -21.41
C ALA A 417 -1.53 -21.74 -22.37
N CYS A 418 -1.37 -20.81 -23.32
CA CYS A 418 -2.38 -20.51 -24.33
C CYS A 418 -2.71 -21.73 -25.19
N PHE A 419 -1.70 -22.45 -25.66
CA PHE A 419 -1.88 -23.63 -26.49
C PHE A 419 -2.61 -24.74 -25.75
N ALA A 420 -2.18 -25.05 -24.52
CA ALA A 420 -2.85 -26.02 -23.69
C ALA A 420 -4.29 -25.61 -23.39
N ASP A 421 -4.54 -24.30 -23.21
CA ASP A 421 -5.87 -23.75 -22.92
C ASP A 421 -6.84 -23.84 -24.07
N VAL A 422 -6.39 -23.45 -25.27
CA VAL A 422 -7.21 -23.34 -26.47
C VAL A 422 -7.45 -24.69 -27.14
N ALA A 423 -6.50 -25.62 -27.08
CA ALA A 423 -6.57 -26.90 -27.80
C ALA A 423 -7.93 -27.63 -27.70
N PRO A 424 -8.52 -27.87 -26.50
CA PRO A 424 -9.83 -28.53 -26.41
C PRO A 424 -11.01 -27.65 -26.85
N LEU A 425 -10.83 -26.33 -26.98
CA LEU A 425 -11.89 -25.41 -27.41
C LEU A 425 -11.99 -25.31 -28.95
N VAL A 426 -10.98 -25.76 -29.69
CA VAL A 426 -10.92 -25.59 -31.15
C VAL A 426 -12.01 -26.38 -31.87
N ALA A 427 -12.30 -27.62 -31.44
CA ALA A 427 -13.35 -28.44 -32.06
C ALA A 427 -14.74 -27.77 -31.95
N ASN A 428 -15.05 -27.23 -30.78
CA ASN A 428 -16.29 -26.48 -30.55
C ASN A 428 -16.34 -25.19 -31.36
N GLU A 429 -15.25 -24.44 -31.45
CA GLU A 429 -15.16 -23.23 -32.27
C GLU A 429 -15.38 -23.52 -33.76
N ILE A 430 -14.88 -24.64 -34.28
CA ILE A 430 -15.12 -25.06 -35.68
C ILE A 430 -16.61 -25.35 -35.89
N LYS A 431 -17.24 -26.10 -34.97
CA LYS A 431 -18.68 -26.39 -35.00
C LYS A 431 -19.51 -25.11 -34.91
N GLU A 432 -19.18 -24.21 -34.00
CA GLU A 432 -19.84 -22.92 -33.86
C GLU A 432 -19.70 -22.11 -35.14
N ARG A 433 -18.52 -22.01 -35.74
CA ARG A 433 -18.31 -21.27 -37.00
C ARG A 433 -19.08 -21.83 -38.18
N ALA A 434 -19.15 -23.16 -38.28
CA ALA A 434 -19.89 -23.83 -39.33
C ALA A 434 -21.42 -23.65 -39.17
N THR A 435 -21.91 -23.56 -37.93
CA THR A 435 -23.34 -23.43 -37.62
C THR A 435 -23.79 -21.96 -37.51
N THR A 436 -22.90 -21.03 -37.18
CA THR A 436 -23.23 -19.61 -37.07
C THR A 436 -23.49 -19.05 -38.48
N PRO A 437 -24.67 -18.45 -38.72
CA PRO A 437 -24.92 -17.79 -39.99
C PRO A 437 -23.91 -16.65 -40.14
N ARG A 438 -23.19 -16.64 -41.27
CA ARG A 438 -22.25 -15.57 -41.61
C ARG A 438 -23.06 -14.27 -41.63
N SER A 439 -22.84 -13.37 -40.67
CA SER A 439 -23.47 -12.06 -40.74
C SER A 439 -22.83 -11.33 -41.92
N THR A 440 -23.56 -11.29 -43.03
CA THR A 440 -23.18 -10.52 -44.20
C THR A 440 -23.29 -9.07 -43.79
N GLY A 441 -22.16 -8.47 -43.42
CA GLY A 441 -22.03 -7.03 -43.23
C GLY A 441 -22.20 -6.33 -44.57
N LEU A 442 -23.45 -6.16 -45.01
CA LEU A 442 -23.86 -5.21 -46.05
C LEU A 442 -25.29 -4.74 -45.71
N GLY A 443 -25.39 -3.71 -44.86
CA GLY A 443 -26.48 -2.72 -44.88
C GLY A 443 -27.94 -3.15 -44.86
N GLY A 444 -28.33 -4.27 -44.26
CA GLY A 444 -29.74 -4.66 -44.07
C GLY A 444 -30.18 -4.57 -42.60
N PRO A 445 -31.43 -4.16 -42.29
CA PRO A 445 -31.92 -4.09 -40.91
C PRO A 445 -31.94 -5.48 -40.29
N ALA A 446 -31.42 -5.60 -39.07
CA ALA A 446 -31.42 -6.84 -38.31
C ALA A 446 -32.87 -7.29 -38.03
N PRO A 447 -33.21 -8.58 -38.17
CA PRO A 447 -34.51 -9.07 -37.73
C PRO A 447 -34.53 -9.07 -36.20
N GLU A 448 -35.58 -8.45 -35.64
CA GLU A 448 -35.87 -8.43 -34.21
C GLU A 448 -35.99 -9.86 -33.69
N ARG A 449 -35.12 -10.25 -32.74
CA ARG A 449 -35.28 -11.47 -31.95
C ARG A 449 -36.19 -11.17 -30.76
N PRO A 450 -37.05 -12.11 -30.35
CA PRO A 450 -38.03 -11.89 -29.29
C PRO A 450 -37.32 -11.67 -27.94
N ALA A 451 -37.87 -10.73 -27.18
CA ALA A 451 -37.34 -10.24 -25.92
C ALA A 451 -37.27 -11.32 -24.84
N GLY A 452 -36.06 -11.55 -24.32
CA GLY A 452 -35.79 -12.44 -23.20
C GLY A 452 -34.34 -12.33 -22.73
N GLY A 453 -33.90 -11.13 -22.32
CA GLY A 453 -32.55 -10.87 -21.83
C GLY A 453 -32.54 -9.72 -20.82
N GLY A 454 -31.94 -9.96 -19.65
CA GLY A 454 -32.09 -9.15 -18.43
C GLY A 454 -31.52 -7.73 -18.47
N ILE A 455 -31.87 -6.95 -17.44
CA ILE A 455 -31.63 -5.50 -17.26
C ILE A 455 -30.16 -5.09 -17.40
N LEU A 456 -29.20 -6.02 -17.23
CA LEU A 456 -27.77 -5.76 -17.38
C LEU A 456 -27.32 -5.53 -18.84
N GLU A 457 -28.08 -6.03 -19.83
CA GLU A 457 -27.74 -5.90 -21.25
C GLU A 457 -28.13 -4.53 -21.83
N ARG A 458 -29.07 -3.81 -21.18
CA ARG A 458 -29.48 -2.45 -21.56
C ARG A 458 -28.40 -1.39 -21.33
N PHE A 459 -27.39 -1.66 -20.49
CA PHE A 459 -26.30 -0.73 -20.21
C PHE A 459 -25.02 -1.00 -21.03
N GLY A 460 -24.96 -2.12 -21.77
CA GLY A 460 -23.78 -2.52 -22.55
C GLY A 460 -23.86 -2.22 -24.05
N ALA A 461 -25.03 -1.82 -24.56
CA ALA A 461 -25.19 -1.39 -25.94
C ALA A 461 -24.52 -0.04 -26.14
N LYS A 462 -23.37 -0.02 -26.82
CA LYS A 462 -22.79 1.22 -27.35
C LYS A 462 -23.84 1.87 -28.24
N ASP A 463 -24.34 3.03 -27.82
CA ASP A 463 -25.19 3.87 -28.66
C ASP A 463 -24.52 4.07 -30.01
N ASN A 464 -25.09 3.49 -31.06
CA ASN A 464 -24.77 3.88 -32.43
C ASN A 464 -25.38 5.26 -32.65
N VAL A 465 -24.71 6.29 -32.13
CA VAL A 465 -25.07 7.70 -32.34
C VAL A 465 -24.95 7.99 -33.83
N ARG A 466 -26.08 8.00 -34.53
CA ARG A 466 -26.18 8.53 -35.89
C ARG A 466 -26.21 10.04 -35.79
N ILE A 467 -25.07 10.67 -35.98
CA ILE A 467 -24.95 12.12 -36.06
C ILE A 467 -25.60 12.54 -37.39
N HIS A 468 -26.80 13.10 -37.32
CA HIS A 468 -27.40 13.79 -38.46
C HIS A 468 -26.88 15.24 -38.46
N VAL A 469 -26.17 15.62 -39.51
CA VAL A 469 -25.66 17.00 -39.68
C VAL A 469 -26.85 17.87 -40.08
N GLU A 470 -27.27 18.77 -39.19
CA GLU A 470 -28.51 19.56 -39.35
C GLU A 470 -28.43 20.72 -40.37
N ALA A 471 -27.35 20.82 -41.17
CA ALA A 471 -27.26 21.81 -42.24
C ALA A 471 -26.50 21.27 -43.46
N GLN A 472 -27.14 21.26 -44.63
CA GLN A 472 -26.53 20.89 -45.92
C GLN A 472 -25.58 21.96 -46.47
N GLU A 473 -25.48 23.13 -45.82
CA GLU A 473 -24.70 24.25 -46.33
C GLU A 473 -23.40 24.40 -45.53
N LYS A 474 -22.35 23.75 -46.05
CA LYS A 474 -20.93 23.97 -45.76
C LYS A 474 -20.45 23.60 -44.35
N ALA A 475 -20.43 22.29 -44.07
CA ALA A 475 -19.53 21.76 -43.04
C ALA A 475 -18.08 21.82 -43.56
N TYR A 476 -17.26 22.69 -42.96
CA TYR A 476 -15.84 22.85 -43.29
C TYR A 476 -15.10 21.53 -43.03
N GLY A 477 -14.76 20.83 -44.11
CA GLY A 477 -14.25 19.47 -44.05
C GLY A 477 -12.73 19.41 -43.93
N LEU A 478 -12.20 18.27 -43.48
CA LEU A 478 -10.74 18.01 -43.42
C LEU A 478 -10.04 18.27 -44.77
N LYS A 479 -10.77 18.09 -45.87
CA LYS A 479 -10.31 18.34 -47.25
C LYS A 479 -10.19 19.83 -47.57
N GLU A 480 -11.07 20.67 -47.02
CA GLU A 480 -10.97 22.13 -47.15
C GLU A 480 -9.87 22.68 -46.25
N TRP A 481 -9.75 22.15 -45.03
CA TRP A 481 -8.65 22.44 -44.11
C TRP A 481 -7.27 22.12 -44.72
N TRP A 482 -7.10 20.94 -45.33
CA TRP A 482 -5.85 20.57 -46.01
C TRP A 482 -5.54 21.46 -47.22
N ARG A 483 -6.56 21.98 -47.90
CA ARG A 483 -6.40 22.85 -49.07
C ARG A 483 -6.04 24.28 -48.69
N ASP A 484 -6.49 24.77 -47.54
CA ASP A 484 -6.10 26.08 -46.99
C ASP A 484 -4.73 26.04 -46.31
N LEU A 485 -4.32 24.91 -45.75
CA LEU A 485 -3.00 24.78 -45.09
C LEU A 485 -1.82 24.85 -46.08
N TRP A 486 -2.06 24.55 -47.36
CA TRP A 486 -1.04 24.54 -48.43
C TRP A 486 -1.20 25.69 -49.42
N LYS A 487 -1.90 26.76 -49.02
CA LYS A 487 -2.07 27.98 -49.82
C LYS A 487 -1.20 29.12 -49.34
#